data_AF-A0AAW6H428-F1
#
_entry.id   AF-A0AAW6H428-F1
#
_cell.length_a   1.000
_cell.length_b   1.000
_cell.length_c   1.000
_cell.angle_alpha   90.00
_cell.angle_beta   90.00
_cell.angle_gamma   90.00
#
_symmetry.space_group_name_H-M   'P 1'
#
loop_
_entity.id
_entity.type
_entity.pdbx_description
1 polymer ?
#
loop_
_entity_poly.entity_id
_entity_poly.type
_entity_poly.pdbx_seq_one_letter_code
_entity_poly.pdbx_strand_id
1 'polypeptide(L)' 'MKKITMIALAMFTAVGAGAQTIYDATNIAQKELNGTARFVGMGGAMGALGGDISTIGTNPAGIGIYRSNDAMLTFGYS' A
#
# COMPACT_ATOMS: atom_id res chain seq x y z
N MET A 1 -26.82 -23.52 29.68
CA MET A 1 -26.84 -22.04 29.72
C MET A 1 -25.69 -21.39 28.94
N LYS A 2 -24.41 -21.80 29.15
CA LYS A 2 -23.24 -21.23 28.44
C LYS A 2 -23.30 -21.23 26.89
N LYS A 3 -23.95 -22.24 26.30
CA LYS A 3 -24.15 -22.33 24.84
C LYS A 3 -25.14 -21.27 24.32
N ILE A 4 -26.21 -21.02 25.07
CA ILE A 4 -27.23 -20.03 24.72
C ILE A 4 -26.64 -18.62 24.80
N THR A 5 -25.83 -18.34 25.82
CA THR A 5 -25.12 -17.05 25.95
C THR A 5 -24.10 -16.82 24.84
N MET A 6 -23.40 -17.86 24.38
CA MET A 6 -22.50 -17.74 23.21
C MET A 6 -23.24 -17.44 21.92
N ILE A 7 -24.38 -18.11 21.68
CA ILE A 7 -25.19 -17.89 20.48
C ILE A 7 -25.78 -16.47 20.49
N ALA A 8 -26.27 -16.01 21.64
CA ALA A 8 -26.79 -14.65 21.79
C ALA A 8 -25.71 -13.59 21.53
N LEU A 9 -24.48 -13.80 22.01
CA LEU A 9 -23.36 -12.89 21.78
C LEU A 9 -22.95 -12.86 20.29
N ALA A 10 -22.89 -14.01 19.62
CA ALA A 10 -22.58 -14.09 18.19
C ALA A 10 -23.66 -13.39 17.33
N MET A 11 -24.94 -13.56 17.67
CA MET A 11 -26.05 -12.88 17.01
C MET A 11 -25.97 -11.37 17.20
N PHE A 12 -25.62 -10.91 18.40
CA PHE A 12 -25.46 -9.48 18.68
C PHE A 12 -24.35 -8.83 17.85
N THR A 13 -23.22 -9.52 17.66
CA THR A 13 -22.13 -9.03 16.80
C THR A 13 -22.48 -9.01 15.31
N ALA A 14 -23.40 -9.88 14.87
CA ALA A 14 -23.80 -9.95 13.47
C ALA A 14 -24.73 -8.79 13.03
N VAL A 15 -25.49 -8.20 13.96
CA VAL A 15 -26.41 -7.08 13.68
C VAL A 15 -25.67 -5.81 13.22
N GLY A 16 -24.43 -5.63 13.64
CA GLY A 16 -23.59 -4.47 13.27
C GLY A 16 -22.68 -4.69 12.06
N ALA A 17 -22.69 -5.88 11.44
CA ALA A 17 -21.82 -6.19 10.32
C ALA A 17 -22.37 -5.57 9.01
N GLY A 18 -21.91 -4.35 8.69
CA GLY A 18 -22.16 -3.70 7.40
C GLY A 18 -21.19 -4.19 6.32
N ALA A 19 -21.66 -4.30 5.08
CA ALA A 19 -20.78 -4.52 3.93
C ALA A 19 -19.88 -3.30 3.72
N GLN A 20 -18.57 -3.50 3.63
CA GLN A 20 -17.62 -2.44 3.28
C GLN A 20 -17.67 -2.19 1.77
N THR A 21 -17.67 -0.92 1.37
CA THR A 21 -17.61 -0.57 -0.06
C THR A 21 -16.16 -0.48 -0.53
N ILE A 22 -15.94 -0.59 -1.85
CA ILE A 22 -14.61 -0.40 -2.45
C ILE A 22 -14.05 1.00 -2.11
N TYR A 23 -14.92 2.00 -1.96
CA TYR A 23 -14.53 3.37 -1.59
C TYR A 23 -14.04 3.46 -0.14
N ASP A 24 -14.61 2.69 0.78
CA ASP A 24 -14.10 2.59 2.17
C ASP A 24 -12.73 1.91 2.19
N ALA A 25 -12.56 0.87 1.36
CA ALA A 25 -11.30 0.19 1.20
C ALA A 25 -10.20 1.11 0.64
N THR A 26 -10.51 2.04 -0.28
CA THR A 26 -9.52 3.01 -0.79
C THR A 26 -9.08 4.04 0.26
N ASN A 27 -9.94 4.38 1.22
CA ASN A 27 -9.57 5.30 2.31
C ASN A 27 -8.72 4.63 3.39
N ILE A 28 -8.92 3.33 3.62
CA ILE A 28 -8.17 2.54 4.61
C ILE A 28 -6.88 1.98 3.99
N ALA A 29 -6.92 1.56 2.73
CA ALA A 29 -5.75 1.14 1.97
C ALA A 29 -4.99 2.38 1.52
N GLN A 30 -4.22 2.98 2.43
CA GLN A 30 -3.27 4.04 2.13
C GLN A 30 -2.51 3.72 0.85
N LYS A 31 -2.84 4.43 -0.23
CA LYS A 31 -2.20 4.28 -1.55
C LYS A 31 -1.43 5.55 -1.91
N GLU A 32 -0.81 6.18 -0.92
CA GLU A 32 0.16 7.22 -1.23
C GLU A 32 1.45 6.54 -1.65
N LEU A 33 1.82 6.77 -2.90
CA LEU A 33 3.11 6.30 -3.38
C LEU A 33 4.19 7.15 -2.75
N ASN A 34 5.05 6.49 -1.98
CA ASN A 34 6.22 7.12 -1.40
C ASN A 34 7.45 6.78 -2.23
N GLY A 35 8.11 7.81 -2.77
CA GLY A 35 9.28 7.68 -3.62
C GLY A 35 9.74 9.02 -4.19
N THR A 36 10.68 8.98 -5.13
CA THR A 36 11.10 10.14 -5.92
C THR A 36 9.91 10.76 -6.66
N ALA A 37 10.03 12.04 -7.00
CA ALA A 37 9.01 12.71 -7.81
C ALA A 37 8.74 11.97 -9.14
N ARG A 38 9.75 11.32 -9.71
CA ARG A 38 9.61 10.47 -10.90
C ARG A 38 8.82 9.20 -10.61
N PHE A 39 9.12 8.50 -9.53
CA PHE A 39 8.40 7.28 -9.13
C PHE A 39 6.92 7.57 -8.87
N VAL A 40 6.63 8.64 -8.13
CA VAL A 40 5.27 9.08 -7.82
C VAL A 40 4.54 9.61 -9.06
N GLY A 41 5.20 10.44 -9.88
CA GLY A 41 4.64 10.96 -11.13
C GLY A 41 4.30 9.88 -12.15
N MET A 42 4.99 8.74 -12.12
CA MET A 42 4.68 7.55 -12.92
C MET A 42 3.64 6.62 -12.28
N GLY A 43 3.03 7.01 -11.16
CA GLY A 43 2.07 6.18 -10.42
C GLY A 43 2.68 4.85 -9.93
N GLY A 44 4.00 4.81 -9.70
CA GLY A 44 4.70 3.62 -9.16
C GLY A 44 5.00 2.54 -10.18
N ALA A 45 4.72 2.79 -11.46
CA ALA A 45 5.00 1.86 -12.54
C ALA A 45 6.49 1.49 -12.67
N MET A 46 7.39 2.34 -12.14
CA MET A 46 8.83 2.08 -12.13
C MET A 46 9.21 0.82 -11.34
N GLY A 47 8.35 0.31 -10.45
CA GLY A 47 8.60 -0.92 -9.70
C GLY A 47 8.91 -2.14 -10.58
N ALA A 48 8.29 -2.27 -11.75
CA ALA A 48 8.53 -3.41 -12.64
C ALA A 48 9.84 -3.31 -13.43
N LEU A 49 10.22 -2.09 -13.84
CA LEU A 49 11.36 -1.86 -14.73
C LEU A 49 12.69 -1.63 -14.00
N GLY A 50 12.65 -1.08 -12.77
CA GLY A 50 13.85 -0.67 -12.04
C GLY A 50 14.42 0.67 -12.51
N GLY A 51 15.65 1.00 -12.11
CA GLY A 51 16.33 2.24 -12.52
C GLY A 51 15.81 3.53 -11.86
N ASP A 52 15.02 3.41 -10.78
CA ASP A 52 14.69 4.52 -9.87
C ASP A 52 14.98 4.08 -8.42
N ILE A 53 15.54 4.98 -7.61
CA ILE A 53 16.01 4.63 -6.26
C ILE A 53 14.85 4.17 -5.35
N SER A 54 13.63 4.63 -5.63
CA SER A 54 12.40 4.25 -4.92
C SER A 54 12.01 2.79 -5.14
N THR A 55 12.54 2.16 -6.19
CA THR A 55 12.23 0.79 -6.57
C THR A 55 13.13 -0.23 -5.89
N ILE A 56 14.18 0.18 -5.19
CA ILE A 56 15.14 -0.73 -4.53
C ILE A 56 14.43 -1.65 -3.51
N GLY A 57 13.47 -1.12 -2.75
CA GLY A 57 12.73 -1.90 -1.75
C GLY A 57 11.68 -2.83 -2.33
N THR A 58 11.14 -2.53 -3.53
CA THR A 58 10.07 -3.32 -4.16
C THR A 58 10.59 -4.26 -5.25
N ASN A 59 11.68 -3.90 -5.93
CA ASN A 59 12.34 -4.65 -6.98
C ASN A 59 13.88 -4.48 -6.87
N PRO A 60 14.55 -5.23 -5.99
CA PRO A 60 16.00 -5.14 -5.80
C PRO A 60 16.81 -5.54 -7.05
N ALA A 61 16.25 -6.34 -7.97
CA ALA A 61 16.89 -6.67 -9.24
C ALA A 61 17.03 -5.44 -10.16
N GLY A 62 16.19 -4.41 -9.97
CA GLY A 62 16.25 -3.14 -10.68
C GLY A 62 17.55 -2.35 -10.47
N ILE A 63 18.35 -2.69 -9.44
CA ILE A 63 19.69 -2.12 -9.24
C ILE A 63 20.62 -2.45 -10.42
N GLY A 64 20.47 -3.62 -11.05
CA GLY A 64 21.32 -4.03 -12.18
C GLY A 64 21.19 -3.16 -13.43
N ILE A 65 20.19 -2.27 -13.47
CA ILE A 65 19.97 -1.31 -14.56
C ILE A 65 20.84 -0.05 -14.39
N TYR A 66 21.29 0.26 -13.17
CA TYR A 66 22.18 1.39 -12.91
C TYR A 66 23.55 1.15 -13.55
N ARG A 67 23.95 2.08 -14.44
CA ARG A 67 25.24 2.03 -15.15
C ARG A 67 26.29 2.95 -14.53
N SER A 68 25.89 3.77 -13.56
CA SER A 68 26.71 4.75 -12.84
C SER A 68 26.22 4.90 -11.41
N ASN A 69 27.05 5.54 -10.59
CA ASN A 69 26.66 5.96 -9.24
C ASN A 69 25.75 7.19 -9.35
N ASP A 70 24.49 7.04 -8.96
CA ASP A 70 23.50 8.11 -8.97
C ASP A 70 23.04 8.43 -7.54
N ALA A 71 22.90 9.72 -7.23
CA ALA A 71 22.30 10.20 -5.99
C ALA A 71 21.04 11.00 -6.33
N MET A 72 19.94 10.74 -5.62
CA MET A 72 18.64 11.36 -5.89
C MET A 72 18.05 11.93 -4.60
N LEU A 73 17.60 13.18 -4.67
CA LEU A 73 16.89 13.85 -3.60
C LEU A 73 15.57 14.39 -4.15
N THR A 74 14.50 14.30 -3.37
CA THR A 74 13.18 14.80 -3.71
C THR A 74 12.56 15.37 -2.45
N PHE A 75 11.90 16.52 -2.59
CA PHE A 75 11.09 17.11 -1.53
C PHE A 75 9.64 16.70 -1.77
N GLY A 76 9.06 15.96 -0.82
CA GLY A 76 7.65 15.59 -0.81
C GLY A 76 6.90 16.44 0.21
N TYR A 77 5.65 16.77 -0.10
CA TYR A 77 4.66 17.30 0.85
C TYR A 77 3.64 16.18 1.10
N SER A 78 3.26 15.96 2.36
CA SER A 78 2.29 14.93 2.78
C SER A 78 0.96 15.54 3.16
#